data_AF-A0A7V9I7M5-F1
#
_entry.id   AF-A0A7V9I7M5-F1
#
_cell.length_a   1.000
_cell.length_b   1.000
_cell.length_c   1.000
_cell.angle_alpha   90.00
_cell.angle_beta   90.00
_cell.angle_gamma   90.00
#
_symmetry.space_group_name_H-M   'P 1'
#
loop_
_entity.id
_entity.type
_entity.pdbx_description
1 polymer ?
#
loop_
_entity_poly.entity_id
_entity_poly.type
_entity_poly.pdbx_seq_one_letter_code
_entity_poly.pdbx_strand_id
1 'polypeptide(L)'
;FVSIKVDREERPDLDGIYMDAVQTMTGQGGWPMTVFLTPDGKPFYGGTYYPPEDRQGRPGFPKILRAIAEAYREQRAELEQGATELQAHLSRISTVEIPPDELSEQTLDAALAQLSQNYDTRHGGFGGAPKFPQPMALDFALRSYKRTGDLQTLDIVSHTLDEMSAGGIYDHLGGGFSRYSVDDRWLVPHFEKMLYDNAQLARLYLAAWQATGNAHYRQITEQTLDYIRREMTAPEGGFYSTQDADSEGEEGRFYVWTPTEIRDVLGAEDAAVFNQYYHVTEGGNFEGRNILSVPRAVDVVATVTAKEPGEVMEIVTRCLEALYDAREMRVHPGRDEKVLTAWNGLMLRAFADAAPALGRADYLETAIQNAEFVLSKLKQDGRLLRTYKDGHAKLNGYLEDYAFYADGLLALYEATFDLRWLQEARALADTMLERFWAPDLPGFYDTSTDHEQLFNRPRSLYDNAIPSGNSVACEALLRLGALYADVRYQEVAASVLARMAPVMAEHPTAFGRLLCAADFLVTTPLEVAIIGDPQADDARSLLSEVYSRYVPNRVLAAAPEGTEASDEVALLTRRPQVQGRATAYVCHRYVCQPPVTHSQDLIEQLERATA
;
A
#
# COMPACT_ATOMS: atom_id res chain seq x y z
N PHE A 1 -16.42 24.07 -26.73
CA PHE A 1 -15.87 23.32 -25.59
C PHE A 1 -14.61 23.99 -25.09
N VAL A 2 -14.37 23.95 -23.79
CA VAL A 2 -13.06 24.25 -23.19
C VAL A 2 -12.50 22.92 -22.71
N SER A 3 -11.44 22.43 -23.35
CA SER A 3 -10.84 21.14 -23.00
C SER A 3 -9.89 21.32 -21.84
N ILE A 4 -10.15 20.63 -20.74
CA ILE A 4 -9.31 20.64 -19.53
C ILE A 4 -8.79 19.21 -19.34
N LYS A 5 -7.46 19.06 -19.33
CA LYS A 5 -6.81 17.80 -18.95
C LYS A 5 -6.55 17.85 -17.45
N VAL A 6 -7.04 16.85 -16.73
CA VAL A 6 -6.84 16.70 -15.29
C VAL A 6 -5.89 15.54 -15.06
N ASP A 7 -4.89 15.75 -14.22
CA ASP A 7 -4.04 14.70 -13.69
C ASP A 7 -4.70 14.15 -12.42
N ARG A 8 -5.16 12.89 -12.48
CA ARG A 8 -5.91 12.26 -11.38
C ARG A 8 -5.07 12.07 -10.11
N GLU A 9 -3.74 11.99 -10.25
CA GLU A 9 -2.85 11.77 -9.11
C GLU A 9 -2.61 13.07 -8.34
N GLU A 10 -2.58 14.19 -9.07
CA GLU A 10 -2.56 15.54 -8.49
C GLU A 10 -3.93 15.98 -7.97
N ARG A 11 -5.03 15.50 -8.57
CA ARG A 11 -6.43 15.86 -8.26
C ARG A 11 -7.33 14.64 -8.02
N PRO A 12 -7.04 13.81 -6.99
CA PRO A 12 -7.87 12.64 -6.65
C PRO A 12 -9.30 13.03 -6.27
N ASP A 13 -9.51 14.24 -5.75
CA ASP A 13 -10.83 14.81 -5.47
C ASP A 13 -11.71 14.93 -6.72
N LEU A 14 -11.16 15.45 -7.81
CA LEU A 14 -11.87 15.58 -9.09
C LEU A 14 -12.09 14.21 -9.71
N ASP A 15 -11.07 13.35 -9.67
CA ASP A 15 -11.17 12.00 -10.20
C ASP A 15 -12.31 11.22 -9.54
N GLY A 16 -12.36 11.21 -8.20
CA GLY A 16 -13.40 10.53 -7.43
C GLY A 16 -14.81 11.02 -7.73
N ILE A 17 -15.09 12.33 -7.57
CA ILE A 17 -16.45 12.85 -7.75
C ILE A 17 -16.97 12.67 -9.18
N TYR A 18 -16.09 12.74 -10.17
CA TYR A 18 -16.48 12.55 -11.57
C TYR A 18 -16.55 11.08 -11.96
N MET A 19 -15.75 10.20 -11.35
CA MET A 19 -15.92 8.76 -11.49
C MET A 19 -17.27 8.32 -10.94
N ASP A 20 -17.65 8.78 -9.74
CA ASP A 20 -18.96 8.49 -9.13
C ASP A 20 -20.12 8.96 -10.03
N ALA A 21 -19.98 10.14 -10.63
CA ALA A 21 -20.95 10.67 -11.57
C ALA A 21 -21.07 9.80 -12.84
N VAL A 22 -19.95 9.38 -13.42
CA VAL A 22 -19.94 8.51 -14.62
C VAL A 22 -20.51 7.13 -14.32
N GLN A 23 -20.16 6.54 -13.17
CA GLN A 23 -20.73 5.27 -12.73
C GLN A 23 -22.23 5.37 -12.50
N THR A 24 -22.70 6.47 -11.88
CA THR A 24 -24.14 6.72 -11.69
C THR A 24 -24.87 6.87 -13.03
N MET A 25 -24.28 7.55 -14.02
CA MET A 25 -24.90 7.77 -15.33
C MET A 25 -24.89 6.53 -16.23
N THR A 26 -23.84 5.70 -16.15
CA THR A 26 -23.58 4.65 -17.15
C THR A 26 -23.58 3.23 -16.59
N GLY A 27 -23.56 3.08 -15.27
CA GLY A 27 -23.40 1.79 -14.58
C GLY A 27 -21.97 1.23 -14.60
N GLN A 28 -21.03 1.91 -15.26
CA GLN A 28 -19.63 1.50 -15.36
C GLN A 28 -18.70 2.70 -15.21
N GLY A 29 -17.42 2.46 -14.91
CA GLY A 29 -16.40 3.49 -14.78
C GLY A 29 -15.05 3.00 -15.33
N GLY A 30 -14.05 3.87 -15.25
CA GLY A 30 -12.68 3.54 -15.65
C GLY A 30 -11.97 4.68 -16.38
N TRP A 31 -10.68 4.48 -16.61
CA TRP A 31 -9.81 5.44 -17.31
C TRP A 31 -9.43 4.91 -18.70
N PRO A 32 -9.26 5.79 -19.72
CA PRO A 32 -9.40 7.24 -19.66
C PRO A 32 -10.88 7.67 -19.62
N MET A 33 -11.17 8.60 -18.71
CA MET A 33 -12.52 9.14 -18.46
C MET A 33 -12.68 10.50 -19.15
N THR A 34 -13.84 10.74 -19.75
CA THR A 34 -14.22 12.06 -20.29
C THR A 34 -15.58 12.45 -19.75
N VAL A 35 -15.66 13.66 -19.17
CA VAL A 35 -16.88 14.19 -18.55
C VAL A 35 -17.19 15.57 -19.11
N PHE A 36 -18.46 15.79 -19.44
CA PHE A 36 -18.99 17.07 -19.91
C PHE A 36 -19.69 17.77 -18.75
N LEU A 37 -19.25 19.00 -18.51
CA LEU A 37 -19.63 19.79 -17.34
C LEU A 37 -20.38 21.05 -17.75
N THR A 38 -21.32 21.46 -16.91
CA THR A 38 -21.87 22.82 -16.94
C THR A 38 -20.80 23.85 -16.53
N PRO A 39 -21.00 25.16 -16.79
CA PRO A 39 -20.04 26.19 -16.37
C PRO A 39 -19.77 26.27 -14.87
N ASP A 40 -20.69 25.79 -14.04
CA ASP A 40 -20.56 25.63 -12.58
C ASP A 40 -19.97 24.27 -12.15
N GLY A 41 -19.46 23.48 -13.10
CA GLY A 41 -18.70 22.25 -12.81
C GLY A 41 -19.54 21.00 -12.57
N LYS A 42 -20.87 21.05 -12.78
CA LYS A 42 -21.75 19.89 -12.57
C LYS A 42 -21.70 18.95 -13.78
N PRO A 43 -21.54 17.63 -13.56
CA PRO A 43 -21.55 16.67 -14.64
C PRO A 43 -22.96 16.48 -15.19
N PHE A 44 -23.09 16.41 -16.52
CA PHE A 44 -24.35 16.09 -17.19
C PHE A 44 -24.24 14.96 -18.22
N TYR A 45 -23.01 14.62 -18.61
CA TYR A 45 -22.73 13.47 -19.47
C TYR A 45 -21.28 13.01 -19.26
N GLY A 46 -21.01 11.72 -19.41
CA GLY A 46 -19.65 11.21 -19.36
C GLY A 46 -19.55 9.74 -19.74
N GLY A 47 -18.32 9.25 -19.84
CA GLY A 47 -18.03 7.88 -20.19
C GLY A 47 -16.55 7.66 -20.43
N THR A 48 -16.22 6.45 -20.88
CA THR A 48 -14.85 5.96 -21.00
C THR A 48 -14.58 5.49 -22.43
N TYR A 49 -13.31 5.56 -22.85
CA TYR A 49 -12.83 5.00 -24.13
C TYR A 49 -13.66 5.38 -25.38
N TYR A 50 -13.84 6.68 -25.64
CA TYR A 50 -14.48 7.13 -26.89
C TYR A 50 -13.55 6.97 -28.10
N PRO A 51 -13.91 6.18 -29.12
CA PRO A 51 -13.04 5.96 -30.27
C PRO A 51 -12.96 7.23 -31.15
N PRO A 52 -11.87 7.43 -31.92
CA PRO A 52 -11.75 8.58 -32.82
C PRO A 52 -12.79 8.56 -33.96
N GLU A 53 -13.29 7.36 -34.32
CA GLU A 53 -14.28 7.11 -35.37
C GLU A 53 -15.36 6.15 -34.88
N ASP A 54 -16.54 6.18 -35.52
CA ASP A 54 -17.62 5.22 -35.23
C ASP A 54 -17.10 3.78 -35.45
N ARG A 55 -17.13 2.95 -34.40
CA ARG A 55 -16.65 1.54 -34.46
C ARG A 55 -17.54 0.63 -33.63
N GLN A 56 -17.87 -0.54 -34.17
CA GLN A 56 -18.57 -1.63 -33.47
C GLN A 56 -19.82 -1.16 -32.69
N GLY A 57 -20.64 -0.30 -33.30
CA GLY A 57 -21.86 0.23 -32.67
C GLY A 57 -21.64 1.33 -31.63
N ARG A 58 -20.39 1.74 -31.37
CA ARG A 58 -20.04 2.88 -30.51
C ARG A 58 -19.86 4.15 -31.36
N PRO A 59 -20.49 5.28 -30.98
CA PRO A 59 -20.26 6.54 -31.67
C PRO A 59 -18.82 7.02 -31.43
N GLY A 60 -18.20 7.52 -32.49
CA GLY A 60 -16.91 8.19 -32.40
C GLY A 60 -17.03 9.50 -31.63
N PHE A 61 -15.93 9.91 -31.00
CA PHE A 61 -15.88 11.12 -30.20
C PHE A 61 -16.37 12.38 -30.94
N PRO A 62 -16.06 12.61 -32.24
CA PRO A 62 -16.61 13.74 -32.99
C PRO A 62 -18.15 13.77 -33.05
N LYS A 63 -18.80 12.60 -33.10
CA LYS A 63 -20.25 12.47 -33.13
C LYS A 63 -20.86 12.80 -31.77
N ILE A 64 -20.24 12.34 -30.70
CA ILE A 64 -20.59 12.69 -29.32
C ILE A 64 -20.48 14.19 -29.13
N LEU A 65 -19.37 14.82 -29.53
CA LEU A 65 -19.17 16.26 -29.43
C LEU A 65 -20.26 17.08 -30.15
N ARG A 66 -20.68 16.65 -31.35
CA ARG A 66 -21.77 17.32 -32.08
C ARG A 66 -23.11 17.17 -31.35
N ALA A 67 -23.45 15.97 -30.90
CA ALA A 67 -24.68 15.70 -30.17
C ALA A 67 -24.76 16.51 -28.85
N ILE A 68 -23.65 16.56 -28.10
CA ILE A 68 -23.57 17.36 -26.87
C ILE A 68 -23.68 18.86 -27.17
N ALA A 69 -23.04 19.36 -28.22
CA ALA A 69 -23.12 20.77 -28.59
C ALA A 69 -24.54 21.19 -29.02
N GLU A 70 -25.26 20.31 -29.73
CA GLU A 70 -26.65 20.50 -30.13
C GLU A 70 -27.58 20.47 -28.92
N ALA A 71 -27.50 19.42 -28.09
CA ALA A 71 -28.28 19.31 -26.86
C ALA A 71 -28.06 20.50 -25.92
N TYR A 72 -26.82 20.95 -25.76
CA TYR A 72 -26.52 22.12 -24.92
C TYR A 72 -27.10 23.43 -25.48
N ARG A 73 -27.23 23.56 -26.81
CA ARG A 73 -27.81 24.76 -27.44
C ARG A 73 -29.33 24.75 -27.37
N GLU A 74 -29.95 23.59 -27.54
CA GLU A 74 -31.39 23.45 -27.77
C GLU A 74 -32.16 23.02 -26.52
N GLN A 75 -31.53 22.27 -25.63
CA GLN A 75 -32.12 21.65 -24.43
C GLN A 75 -31.36 22.03 -23.15
N ARG A 76 -30.78 23.24 -23.12
CA ARG A 76 -29.91 23.68 -22.02
C ARG A 76 -30.56 23.54 -20.64
N ALA A 77 -31.81 23.96 -20.51
CA ALA A 77 -32.52 23.93 -19.23
C ALA A 77 -32.72 22.50 -18.72
N GLU A 78 -33.02 21.56 -19.61
CA GLU A 78 -33.19 20.13 -19.26
C GLU A 78 -31.86 19.51 -18.82
N LEU A 79 -30.76 19.86 -19.49
CA LEU A 79 -29.41 19.40 -19.09
C LEU A 79 -28.98 19.96 -17.73
N GLU A 80 -29.20 21.26 -17.49
CA GLU A 80 -28.87 21.90 -16.20
C GLU A 80 -29.73 21.33 -15.05
N GLN A 81 -30.99 20.99 -15.34
CA GLN A 81 -31.85 20.27 -14.41
C GLN A 81 -31.32 18.86 -14.12
N GLY A 82 -31.00 18.07 -15.15
CA GLY A 82 -30.44 16.73 -14.98
C GLY A 82 -29.12 16.72 -14.20
N ALA A 83 -28.25 17.71 -14.45
CA ALA A 83 -27.00 17.89 -13.69
C ALA A 83 -27.26 18.19 -12.20
N THR A 84 -28.28 19.01 -11.91
CA THR A 84 -28.68 19.35 -10.53
C THR A 84 -29.30 18.14 -9.82
N GLU A 85 -30.11 17.35 -10.51
CA GLU A 85 -30.68 16.11 -9.99
C GLU A 85 -29.59 15.06 -9.69
N LEU A 86 -28.61 14.92 -10.58
CA LEU A 86 -27.44 14.05 -10.38
C LEU A 86 -26.61 14.49 -9.19
N GLN A 87 -26.30 15.79 -9.06
CA GLN A 87 -25.62 16.33 -7.88
C GLN A 87 -26.38 16.00 -6.59
N ALA A 88 -27.69 16.25 -6.55
CA ALA A 88 -28.52 15.97 -5.38
C ALA A 88 -28.59 14.46 -5.06
N HIS A 89 -28.46 13.59 -6.06
CA HIS A 89 -28.37 12.14 -5.86
C HIS A 89 -27.02 11.73 -5.26
N LEU A 90 -25.91 12.20 -5.83
CA LEU A 90 -24.55 11.93 -5.35
C LEU A 90 -24.35 12.45 -3.92
N SER A 91 -24.80 13.67 -3.62
CA SER A 91 -24.73 14.20 -2.26
C SER A 91 -25.52 13.34 -1.27
N ARG A 92 -26.71 12.84 -1.65
CA ARG A 92 -27.49 11.93 -0.79
C ARG A 92 -26.76 10.62 -0.53
N ILE A 93 -26.11 10.01 -1.53
CA ILE A 93 -25.29 8.80 -1.35
C ILE A 93 -24.15 9.07 -0.38
N SER A 94 -23.46 10.20 -0.55
CA SER A 94 -22.33 10.59 0.32
C SER A 94 -22.75 10.94 1.75
N THR A 95 -24.03 11.19 2.01
CA THR A 95 -24.57 11.49 3.34
C THR A 95 -25.46 10.38 3.91
N VAL A 96 -25.48 9.18 3.30
CA VAL A 96 -26.25 8.04 3.85
C VAL A 96 -25.70 7.72 5.24
N GLU A 97 -26.58 7.78 6.23
CA GLU A 97 -26.31 7.28 7.57
C GLU A 97 -26.31 5.75 7.53
N ILE A 98 -25.15 5.17 7.84
CA ILE A 98 -25.05 3.73 8.11
C ILE A 98 -25.25 3.57 9.62
N PRO A 99 -26.31 2.88 10.06
CA PRO A 99 -26.53 2.67 11.49
C PRO A 99 -25.34 1.89 12.07
N PRO A 100 -24.83 2.29 13.25
CA PRO A 100 -23.74 1.57 13.88
C PRO A 100 -24.20 0.16 14.23
N ASP A 101 -23.29 -0.81 14.06
CA ASP A 101 -23.46 -2.18 14.54
C ASP A 101 -22.35 -2.52 15.54
N GLU A 102 -22.54 -3.61 16.28
CA GLU A 102 -21.54 -4.08 17.24
C GLU A 102 -20.30 -4.58 16.50
N LEU A 103 -19.20 -3.82 16.63
CA LEU A 103 -17.90 -4.26 16.16
C LEU A 103 -17.33 -5.32 17.11
N SER A 104 -17.13 -6.53 16.61
CA SER A 104 -16.65 -7.66 17.40
C SER A 104 -15.74 -8.59 16.59
N GLU A 105 -15.16 -9.60 17.25
CA GLU A 105 -14.40 -10.64 16.55
C GLU A 105 -15.25 -11.39 15.52
N GLN A 106 -16.57 -11.51 15.75
CA GLN A 106 -17.50 -12.14 14.80
C GLN A 106 -17.61 -11.34 13.50
N THR A 107 -17.49 -10.02 13.55
CA THR A 107 -17.43 -9.15 12.36
C THR A 107 -16.21 -9.50 11.52
N LEU A 108 -15.05 -9.71 12.16
CA LEU A 108 -13.80 -10.08 11.51
C LEU A 108 -13.87 -11.51 10.93
N ASP A 109 -14.46 -12.45 11.67
CA ASP A 109 -14.65 -13.83 11.20
C ASP A 109 -15.59 -13.89 9.99
N ALA A 110 -16.65 -13.07 9.96
CA ALA A 110 -17.55 -12.96 8.81
C ALA A 110 -16.82 -12.40 7.57
N ALA A 111 -16.01 -11.36 7.75
CA ALA A 111 -15.17 -10.79 6.70
C ALA A 111 -14.18 -11.83 6.14
N LEU A 112 -13.52 -12.58 7.02
CA LEU A 112 -12.60 -13.65 6.61
C LEU A 112 -13.33 -14.75 5.83
N ALA A 113 -14.51 -15.16 6.27
CA ALA A 113 -15.30 -16.17 5.57
C ALA A 113 -15.66 -15.72 4.13
N GLN A 114 -15.95 -14.43 3.93
CA GLN A 114 -16.18 -13.86 2.60
C GLN A 114 -14.90 -13.85 1.74
N LEU A 115 -13.72 -13.56 2.31
CA LEU A 115 -12.45 -13.67 1.58
C LEU A 115 -12.18 -15.12 1.16
N SER A 116 -12.33 -16.08 2.08
CA SER A 116 -12.09 -17.50 1.80
C SER A 116 -13.01 -18.06 0.72
N GLN A 117 -14.25 -17.55 0.61
CA GLN A 117 -15.18 -17.94 -0.45
C GLN A 117 -14.79 -17.41 -1.84
N ASN A 118 -14.14 -16.25 -1.91
CA ASN A 118 -13.75 -15.59 -3.17
C ASN A 118 -12.29 -15.89 -3.58
N TYR A 119 -11.59 -16.70 -2.80
CA TYR A 119 -10.20 -17.06 -3.02
C TYR A 119 -10.02 -17.99 -4.23
N ASP A 120 -9.06 -17.66 -5.09
CA ASP A 120 -8.64 -18.51 -6.19
C ASP A 120 -7.67 -19.59 -5.70
N THR A 121 -8.22 -20.78 -5.45
CA THR A 121 -7.45 -21.96 -5.01
C THR A 121 -6.46 -22.49 -6.06
N ARG A 122 -6.55 -22.07 -7.32
CA ARG A 122 -5.69 -22.57 -8.40
C ARG A 122 -4.45 -21.71 -8.60
N HIS A 123 -4.60 -20.40 -8.52
CA HIS A 123 -3.53 -19.44 -8.82
C HIS A 123 -3.28 -18.44 -7.68
N GLY A 124 -3.94 -18.59 -6.53
CA GLY A 124 -3.84 -17.64 -5.42
C GLY A 124 -4.53 -16.30 -5.71
N GLY A 125 -4.75 -15.48 -4.68
CA GLY A 125 -5.39 -14.17 -4.77
C GLY A 125 -6.91 -14.24 -4.97
N PHE A 126 -7.47 -13.14 -5.49
CA PHE A 126 -8.91 -12.96 -5.60
C PHE A 126 -9.30 -12.49 -7.00
N GLY A 127 -10.47 -12.94 -7.48
CA GLY A 127 -11.00 -12.58 -8.80
C GLY A 127 -10.31 -13.28 -9.97
N GLY A 128 -10.70 -12.90 -11.19
CA GLY A 128 -10.15 -13.42 -12.45
C GLY A 128 -9.25 -12.41 -13.17
N ALA A 129 -9.16 -12.51 -14.49
CA ALA A 129 -8.41 -11.57 -15.33
C ALA A 129 -9.19 -10.26 -15.60
N PRO A 130 -8.56 -9.07 -15.54
CA PRO A 130 -7.21 -8.81 -15.02
C PRO A 130 -7.15 -8.98 -13.49
N LYS A 131 -6.01 -9.48 -12.98
CA LYS A 131 -5.82 -9.88 -11.60
C LYS A 131 -4.92 -8.92 -10.84
N PHE A 132 -5.41 -8.41 -9.70
CA PHE A 132 -4.72 -7.42 -8.86
C PHE A 132 -4.21 -8.05 -7.56
N PRO A 133 -3.05 -7.60 -7.02
CA PRO A 133 -2.44 -8.20 -5.82
C PRO A 133 -3.28 -8.14 -4.52
N GLN A 134 -4.17 -7.16 -4.37
CA GLN A 134 -5.04 -6.98 -3.18
C GLN A 134 -4.30 -7.06 -1.82
N PRO A 135 -3.20 -6.30 -1.61
CA PRO A 135 -2.31 -6.48 -0.45
C PRO A 135 -3.01 -6.20 0.89
N MET A 136 -4.00 -5.30 0.92
CA MET A 136 -4.75 -4.97 2.14
C MET A 136 -5.64 -6.12 2.61
N ALA A 137 -6.28 -6.85 1.69
CA ALA A 137 -7.09 -8.01 2.03
C ALA A 137 -6.21 -9.18 2.53
N LEU A 138 -5.03 -9.36 1.93
CA LEU A 138 -4.05 -10.36 2.36
C LEU A 138 -3.42 -10.01 3.72
N ASP A 139 -3.15 -8.74 4.00
CA ASP A 139 -2.70 -8.26 5.32
C ASP A 139 -3.76 -8.58 6.39
N PHE A 140 -5.04 -8.30 6.12
CA PHE A 140 -6.13 -8.67 7.03
C PHE A 140 -6.25 -10.20 7.23
N ALA A 141 -6.10 -11.00 6.17
CA ALA A 141 -6.08 -12.45 6.29
C ALA A 141 -4.91 -12.92 7.16
N LEU A 142 -3.71 -12.35 6.99
CA LEU A 142 -2.54 -12.69 7.80
C LEU A 142 -2.73 -12.31 9.28
N ARG A 143 -3.36 -11.17 9.58
CA ARG A 143 -3.76 -10.79 10.95
C ARG A 143 -4.79 -11.76 11.54
N SER A 144 -5.76 -12.16 10.72
CA SER A 144 -6.77 -13.13 11.12
C SER A 144 -6.15 -14.49 11.44
N TYR A 145 -5.19 -14.96 10.65
CA TYR A 145 -4.38 -16.15 10.98
C TYR A 145 -3.71 -16.00 12.35
N LYS A 146 -3.10 -14.85 12.64
CA LYS A 146 -2.44 -14.63 13.92
C LYS A 146 -3.42 -14.66 15.10
N ARG A 147 -4.66 -14.20 14.91
CA ARG A 147 -5.73 -14.23 15.92
C ARG A 147 -6.31 -15.63 16.14
N THR A 148 -6.50 -16.41 15.07
CA THR A 148 -7.25 -17.68 15.12
C THR A 148 -6.37 -18.92 15.15
N GLY A 149 -5.12 -18.81 14.68
CA GLY A 149 -4.23 -19.95 14.44
C GLY A 149 -4.63 -20.81 13.24
N ASP A 150 -5.57 -20.37 12.40
CA ASP A 150 -6.06 -21.16 11.27
C ASP A 150 -5.05 -21.25 10.12
N LEU A 151 -4.48 -22.43 9.92
CA LEU A 151 -3.50 -22.69 8.87
C LEU A 151 -4.09 -22.57 7.45
N GLN A 152 -5.40 -22.73 7.27
CA GLN A 152 -6.02 -22.51 5.95
C GLN A 152 -5.98 -21.03 5.57
N THR A 153 -6.19 -20.14 6.52
CA THR A 153 -6.03 -18.70 6.33
C THR A 153 -4.58 -18.32 6.00
N LEU A 154 -3.60 -18.96 6.64
CA LEU A 154 -2.18 -18.75 6.30
C LEU A 154 -1.84 -19.24 4.88
N ASP A 155 -2.46 -20.34 4.45
CA ASP A 155 -2.30 -20.90 3.10
C ASP A 155 -2.82 -19.94 2.03
N ILE A 156 -3.98 -19.29 2.25
CA ILE A 156 -4.51 -18.24 1.36
C ILE A 156 -3.45 -17.16 1.11
N VAL A 157 -2.81 -16.67 2.17
CA VAL A 157 -1.76 -15.64 2.05
C VAL A 157 -0.54 -16.21 1.35
N SER A 158 0.00 -17.32 1.84
CA SER A 158 1.26 -17.89 1.38
C SER A 158 1.20 -18.30 -0.09
N HIS A 159 0.17 -19.04 -0.49
CA HIS A 159 -0.01 -19.46 -1.88
C HIS A 159 -0.16 -18.26 -2.82
N THR A 160 -0.86 -17.20 -2.39
CA THR A 160 -0.96 -15.96 -3.20
C THR A 160 0.40 -15.29 -3.37
N LEU A 161 1.18 -15.18 -2.30
CA LEU A 161 2.52 -14.57 -2.34
C LEU A 161 3.50 -15.41 -3.17
N ASP A 162 3.42 -16.73 -3.09
CA ASP A 162 4.24 -17.65 -3.87
C ASP A 162 3.91 -17.55 -5.36
N GLU A 163 2.62 -17.59 -5.75
CA GLU A 163 2.19 -17.47 -7.15
C GLU A 163 2.56 -16.09 -7.74
N MET A 164 2.39 -15.00 -6.99
CA MET A 164 2.80 -13.66 -7.47
C MET A 164 4.32 -13.55 -7.65
N SER A 165 5.11 -14.02 -6.69
CA SER A 165 6.58 -13.91 -6.77
C SER A 165 7.21 -14.90 -7.76
N ALA A 166 6.53 -15.99 -8.08
CA ALA A 166 6.91 -16.91 -9.15
C ALA A 166 6.44 -16.44 -10.54
N GLY A 167 5.39 -15.62 -10.60
CA GLY A 167 4.80 -15.09 -11.82
C GLY A 167 5.66 -14.02 -12.52
N GLY A 168 5.19 -13.57 -13.68
CA GLY A 168 5.80 -12.47 -14.44
C GLY A 168 5.42 -11.08 -13.94
N ILE A 169 4.45 -10.98 -13.00
CA ILE A 169 4.13 -9.73 -12.30
C ILE A 169 5.31 -9.23 -11.45
N TYR A 170 6.16 -10.14 -10.97
CA TYR A 170 7.39 -9.83 -10.27
C TYR A 170 8.58 -9.73 -11.24
N ASP A 171 9.37 -8.67 -11.14
CA ASP A 171 10.59 -8.52 -11.93
C ASP A 171 11.72 -9.35 -11.33
N HIS A 172 11.94 -10.54 -11.88
CA HIS A 172 12.97 -11.49 -11.42
C HIS A 172 14.41 -10.97 -11.52
N LEU A 173 14.69 -9.96 -12.34
CA LEU A 173 16.05 -9.41 -12.49
C LEU A 173 16.26 -8.17 -11.62
N GLY A 174 15.31 -7.23 -11.65
CA GLY A 174 15.44 -5.93 -10.99
C GLY A 174 14.74 -5.82 -9.64
N GLY A 175 13.83 -6.74 -9.32
CA GLY A 175 12.92 -6.62 -8.20
C GLY A 175 11.77 -5.64 -8.45
N GLY A 176 10.84 -5.63 -7.52
CA GLY A 176 9.60 -4.88 -7.60
C GLY A 176 8.53 -5.55 -8.47
N PHE A 177 7.30 -5.08 -8.28
CA PHE A 177 6.10 -5.62 -8.88
C PHE A 177 5.51 -4.65 -9.88
N SER A 178 5.02 -5.21 -10.98
CA SER A 178 4.09 -4.56 -11.89
C SER A 178 2.73 -4.42 -11.21
N ARG A 179 1.93 -3.46 -11.66
CA ARG A 179 0.68 -3.06 -11.02
C ARG A 179 -0.36 -4.18 -10.92
N TYR A 180 -0.52 -4.95 -12.00
CA TYR A 180 -1.45 -6.07 -12.06
C TYR A 180 -1.05 -7.05 -13.18
N SER A 181 -1.66 -8.25 -13.17
CA SER A 181 -1.55 -9.21 -14.26
C SER A 181 -2.76 -9.09 -15.17
N VAL A 182 -2.52 -9.05 -16.48
CA VAL A 182 -3.57 -9.09 -17.51
C VAL A 182 -4.27 -10.45 -17.52
N ASP A 183 -3.57 -11.52 -17.14
CA ASP A 183 -4.13 -12.85 -16.98
C ASP A 183 -4.41 -13.23 -15.50
N ASP A 184 -5.05 -14.38 -15.30
CA ASP A 184 -5.49 -14.88 -14.00
C ASP A 184 -4.41 -15.66 -13.20
N ARG A 185 -3.22 -15.83 -13.78
CA ARG A 185 -2.13 -16.69 -13.26
C ARG A 185 -0.83 -15.93 -12.99
N TRP A 186 -0.91 -14.61 -12.89
CA TRP A 186 0.22 -13.72 -12.59
C TRP A 186 1.35 -13.71 -13.62
N LEU A 187 1.12 -14.21 -14.84
CA LEU A 187 2.20 -14.39 -15.82
C LEU A 187 2.41 -13.14 -16.69
N VAL A 188 1.33 -12.53 -17.19
CA VAL A 188 1.43 -11.41 -18.14
C VAL A 188 1.19 -10.11 -17.39
N PRO A 189 2.23 -9.33 -17.02
CA PRO A 189 2.04 -8.08 -16.33
C PRO A 189 1.49 -7.00 -17.26
N HIS A 190 0.76 -6.05 -16.68
CA HIS A 190 0.76 -4.68 -17.19
C HIS A 190 2.01 -4.00 -16.63
N PHE A 191 3.07 -3.91 -17.42
CA PHE A 191 4.47 -3.70 -16.98
C PHE A 191 4.76 -2.38 -16.23
N GLU A 192 3.76 -1.52 -16.07
CA GLU A 192 3.81 -0.33 -15.21
C GLU A 192 4.09 -0.72 -13.76
N LYS A 193 5.08 -0.08 -13.12
CA LYS A 193 5.39 -0.26 -11.69
C LYS A 193 5.02 0.99 -10.92
N MET A 194 4.06 0.85 -9.99
CA MET A 194 3.61 1.96 -9.15
C MET A 194 4.32 1.94 -7.79
N LEU A 195 4.62 3.13 -7.25
CA LEU A 195 5.21 3.27 -5.92
C LEU A 195 4.34 2.64 -4.82
N TYR A 196 3.02 2.89 -4.87
CA TYR A 196 2.10 2.44 -3.83
C TYR A 196 1.88 0.93 -3.81
N ASP A 197 1.96 0.25 -4.97
CA ASP A 197 1.83 -1.21 -5.03
C ASP A 197 3.06 -1.85 -4.38
N ASN A 198 4.24 -1.36 -4.74
CA ASN A 198 5.52 -1.83 -4.22
C ASN A 198 5.67 -1.54 -2.71
N ALA A 199 5.18 -0.40 -2.23
CA ALA A 199 5.13 -0.08 -0.79
C ALA A 199 4.31 -1.11 -0.02
N GLN A 200 3.10 -1.40 -0.50
CA GLN A 200 2.17 -2.31 0.17
C GLN A 200 2.64 -3.76 0.09
N LEU A 201 3.14 -4.20 -1.06
CA LEU A 201 3.65 -5.56 -1.24
C LEU A 201 4.91 -5.81 -0.43
N ALA A 202 5.88 -4.88 -0.40
CA ALA A 202 7.08 -5.04 0.43
C ALA A 202 6.71 -5.24 1.91
N ARG A 203 5.73 -4.49 2.43
CA ARG A 203 5.24 -4.67 3.81
C ARG A 203 4.54 -6.01 4.02
N LEU A 204 3.73 -6.46 3.07
CA LEU A 204 3.03 -7.73 3.15
C LEU A 204 4.02 -8.92 3.15
N TYR A 205 5.02 -8.91 2.26
CA TYR A 205 6.07 -9.93 2.24
C TYR A 205 6.92 -9.89 3.52
N LEU A 206 7.22 -8.70 4.05
CA LEU A 206 7.92 -8.58 5.34
C LEU A 206 7.12 -9.22 6.48
N ALA A 207 5.82 -8.92 6.55
CA ALA A 207 4.92 -9.48 7.55
C ALA A 207 4.80 -11.01 7.41
N ALA A 208 4.69 -11.52 6.18
CA ALA A 208 4.64 -12.95 5.91
C ALA A 208 5.96 -13.65 6.29
N TRP A 209 7.12 -13.01 6.06
CA TRP A 209 8.40 -13.51 6.54
C TRP A 209 8.44 -13.60 8.07
N GLN A 210 8.03 -12.54 8.78
CA GLN A 210 7.97 -12.55 10.24
C GLN A 210 7.00 -13.61 10.79
N ALA A 211 5.91 -13.91 10.07
CA ALA A 211 4.90 -14.87 10.47
C ALA A 211 5.32 -16.32 10.23
N THR A 212 6.07 -16.58 9.16
CA THR A 212 6.38 -17.94 8.68
C THR A 212 7.85 -18.35 8.84
N GLY A 213 8.75 -17.37 8.95
CA GLY A 213 10.20 -17.58 8.84
C GLY A 213 10.68 -17.90 7.42
N ASN A 214 9.83 -17.85 6.39
CA ASN A 214 10.20 -18.21 5.03
C ASN A 214 11.18 -17.19 4.42
N ALA A 215 12.43 -17.60 4.22
CA ALA A 215 13.50 -16.74 3.72
C ALA A 215 13.21 -16.15 2.32
N HIS A 216 12.38 -16.80 1.50
CA HIS A 216 11.97 -16.28 0.20
C HIS A 216 11.21 -14.96 0.34
N TYR A 217 10.30 -14.84 1.29
CA TYR A 217 9.55 -13.59 1.51
C TYR A 217 10.44 -12.44 1.97
N ARG A 218 11.47 -12.75 2.78
CA ARG A 218 12.52 -11.77 3.12
C ARG A 218 13.25 -11.30 1.88
N GLN A 219 13.66 -12.22 1.01
CA GLN A 219 14.35 -11.90 -0.23
C GLN A 219 13.49 -11.00 -1.13
N ILE A 220 12.20 -11.31 -1.32
CA ILE A 220 11.27 -10.48 -2.12
C ILE A 220 11.10 -9.08 -1.52
N THR A 221 11.04 -8.98 -0.19
CA THR A 221 11.01 -7.69 0.51
C THR A 221 12.26 -6.86 0.20
N GLU A 222 13.45 -7.45 0.39
CA GLU A 222 14.73 -6.78 0.16
C GLU A 222 14.88 -6.36 -1.32
N GLN A 223 14.59 -7.26 -2.26
CA GLN A 223 14.68 -6.97 -3.69
C GLN A 223 13.70 -5.87 -4.13
N THR A 224 12.48 -5.83 -3.56
CA THR A 224 11.49 -4.78 -3.85
C THR A 224 11.94 -3.42 -3.31
N LEU A 225 12.46 -3.36 -2.08
CA LEU A 225 12.95 -2.10 -1.50
C LEU A 225 14.26 -1.63 -2.13
N ASP A 226 15.14 -2.56 -2.51
CA ASP A 226 16.37 -2.24 -3.24
C ASP A 226 16.08 -1.68 -4.64
N TYR A 227 15.05 -2.19 -5.34
CA TYR A 227 14.50 -1.57 -6.55
C TYR A 227 14.11 -0.11 -6.31
N ILE A 228 13.33 0.16 -5.25
CA ILE A 228 12.88 1.52 -4.96
C ILE A 228 14.05 2.45 -4.69
N ARG A 229 15.03 2.02 -3.89
CA ARG A 229 16.24 2.82 -3.60
C ARG A 229 17.06 3.11 -4.85
N ARG A 230 17.21 2.12 -5.72
CA ARG A 230 18.05 2.22 -6.92
C ARG A 230 17.39 3.06 -8.02
N GLU A 231 16.10 2.89 -8.24
CA GLU A 231 15.43 3.38 -9.45
C GLU A 231 14.31 4.39 -9.20
N MET A 232 13.76 4.46 -8.00
CA MET A 232 12.59 5.29 -7.68
C MET A 232 12.87 6.36 -6.61
N THR A 233 14.07 6.42 -6.04
CA THR A 233 14.47 7.45 -5.09
C THR A 233 15.15 8.62 -5.79
N ALA A 234 14.60 9.82 -5.61
CA ALA A 234 15.21 11.08 -6.03
C ALA A 234 16.47 11.35 -5.20
N PRO A 235 17.51 12.01 -5.76
CA PRO A 235 18.70 12.39 -4.99
C PRO A 235 18.44 13.25 -3.75
N GLU A 236 17.30 13.95 -3.71
CA GLU A 236 16.87 14.77 -2.58
C GLU A 236 16.15 13.98 -1.47
N GLY A 237 15.80 12.71 -1.70
CA GLY A 237 15.17 11.81 -0.72
C GLY A 237 13.68 11.48 -0.97
N GLY A 238 13.00 12.19 -1.88
CA GLY A 238 11.63 11.86 -2.29
C GLY A 238 11.55 10.59 -3.14
N PHE A 239 10.43 9.87 -3.10
CA PHE A 239 10.16 8.75 -3.99
C PHE A 239 9.27 9.18 -5.17
N TYR A 240 9.69 8.79 -6.37
CA TYR A 240 8.98 9.01 -7.63
C TYR A 240 7.72 8.14 -7.73
N SER A 241 6.74 8.57 -8.53
CA SER A 241 5.39 8.00 -8.53
C SER A 241 5.32 6.67 -9.27
N THR A 242 5.86 6.59 -10.50
CA THR A 242 5.73 5.41 -11.37
C THR A 242 6.91 5.19 -12.31
N GLN A 243 7.05 3.95 -12.78
CA GLN A 243 7.71 3.62 -14.05
C GLN A 243 6.66 3.14 -15.05
N ASP A 244 6.72 3.64 -16.27
CA ASP A 244 5.81 3.35 -17.36
C ASP A 244 5.94 1.88 -17.83
N ALA A 245 4.90 1.38 -18.50
CA ALA A 245 4.90 0.05 -19.09
C ALA A 245 5.69 0.00 -20.42
N ASP A 246 5.74 1.12 -21.13
CA ASP A 246 6.34 1.24 -22.46
C ASP A 246 7.83 1.59 -22.40
N SER A 247 8.62 0.94 -23.27
CA SER A 247 9.95 1.39 -23.66
C SER A 247 10.08 1.33 -25.17
N GLU A 248 10.68 2.36 -25.78
CA GLU A 248 10.75 2.53 -27.23
C GLU A 248 9.38 2.50 -27.94
N GLY A 249 8.29 2.83 -27.23
CA GLY A 249 6.92 2.79 -27.75
C GLY A 249 6.30 1.39 -27.84
N GLU A 250 6.92 0.39 -27.19
CA GLU A 250 6.42 -0.98 -27.09
C GLU A 250 6.31 -1.39 -25.62
N GLU A 251 5.13 -1.88 -25.21
CA GLU A 251 4.87 -2.33 -23.84
C GLU A 251 5.74 -3.54 -23.48
N GLY A 252 6.40 -3.50 -22.32
CA GLY A 252 7.15 -4.64 -21.79
C GLY A 252 8.48 -4.94 -22.47
N ARG A 253 8.85 -4.24 -23.56
CA ARG A 253 10.08 -4.49 -24.35
C ARG A 253 11.35 -4.53 -23.50
N PHE A 254 11.44 -3.68 -22.49
CA PHE A 254 12.56 -3.65 -21.56
C PHE A 254 12.73 -4.97 -20.80
N TYR A 255 11.63 -5.65 -20.46
CA TYR A 255 11.58 -6.77 -19.53
C TYR A 255 11.63 -8.15 -20.20
N VAL A 256 11.23 -8.28 -21.47
CA VAL A 256 11.08 -9.58 -22.14
C VAL A 256 12.33 -10.02 -22.92
N TRP A 257 12.47 -11.34 -23.09
CA TRP A 257 13.67 -11.96 -23.67
C TRP A 257 13.36 -13.03 -24.72
N THR A 258 14.23 -13.14 -25.71
CA THR A 258 14.29 -14.30 -26.61
C THR A 258 15.32 -15.32 -26.11
N PRO A 259 15.17 -16.62 -26.44
CA PRO A 259 16.18 -17.62 -26.10
C PRO A 259 17.55 -17.35 -26.74
N THR A 260 17.59 -16.61 -27.85
CA THR A 260 18.83 -16.22 -28.53
C THR A 260 19.55 -15.14 -27.71
N GLU A 261 18.86 -14.06 -27.31
CA GLU A 261 19.44 -13.02 -26.45
C GLU A 261 20.00 -13.61 -25.14
N ILE A 262 19.26 -14.52 -24.50
CA ILE A 262 19.73 -15.19 -23.27
C ILE A 262 20.99 -16.01 -23.53
N ARG A 263 21.04 -16.77 -24.64
CA ARG A 263 22.21 -17.58 -25.01
C ARG A 263 23.43 -16.73 -25.35
N ASP A 264 23.23 -15.58 -25.97
CA ASP A 264 24.30 -14.66 -26.32
C ASP A 264 24.94 -14.03 -25.07
N VAL A 265 24.15 -13.78 -24.02
CA VAL A 265 24.64 -13.26 -22.73
C VAL A 265 25.29 -14.35 -21.88
N LEU A 266 24.62 -15.49 -21.72
CA LEU A 266 24.98 -16.52 -20.74
C LEU A 266 25.91 -17.61 -21.30
N GLY A 267 25.95 -17.76 -22.62
CA GLY A 267 26.51 -18.94 -23.26
C GLY A 267 25.55 -20.14 -23.22
N ALA A 268 25.86 -21.17 -24.00
CA ALA A 268 24.92 -22.26 -24.28
C ALA A 268 24.60 -23.17 -23.07
N GLU A 269 25.58 -23.41 -22.19
CA GLU A 269 25.41 -24.33 -21.05
C GLU A 269 24.52 -23.71 -19.96
N ASP A 270 24.85 -22.48 -19.53
CA ASP A 270 24.08 -21.77 -18.51
C ASP A 270 22.68 -21.38 -19.02
N ALA A 271 22.55 -20.96 -20.28
CA ALA A 271 21.25 -20.70 -20.89
C ALA A 271 20.35 -21.94 -20.90
N ALA A 272 20.89 -23.15 -21.06
CA ALA A 272 20.08 -24.37 -21.05
C ALA A 272 19.44 -24.62 -19.67
N VAL A 273 20.17 -24.37 -18.58
CA VAL A 273 19.66 -24.47 -17.21
C VAL A 273 18.68 -23.33 -16.92
N PHE A 274 19.09 -22.09 -17.23
CA PHE A 274 18.27 -20.89 -17.02
C PHE A 274 16.92 -20.99 -17.72
N ASN A 275 16.90 -21.44 -18.97
CA ASN A 275 15.66 -21.58 -19.74
C ASN A 275 14.68 -22.61 -19.14
N GLN A 276 15.19 -23.68 -18.52
CA GLN A 276 14.35 -24.66 -17.82
C GLN A 276 13.76 -24.09 -16.52
N TYR A 277 14.53 -23.28 -15.81
CA TYR A 277 14.11 -22.66 -14.55
C TYR A 277 13.09 -21.54 -14.80
N TYR A 278 13.39 -20.60 -15.71
CA TYR A 278 12.57 -19.42 -15.99
C TYR A 278 11.54 -19.58 -17.11
N HIS A 279 11.26 -20.81 -17.54
CA HIS A 279 10.29 -21.12 -18.58
C HIS A 279 10.50 -20.36 -19.90
N VAL A 280 11.74 -20.28 -20.36
CA VAL A 280 12.08 -19.62 -21.62
C VAL A 280 11.97 -20.64 -22.76
N THR A 281 11.13 -20.33 -23.74
CA THR A 281 10.85 -21.20 -24.89
C THR A 281 11.07 -20.47 -26.22
N GLU A 282 11.30 -21.23 -27.29
CA GLU A 282 11.42 -20.69 -28.66
C GLU A 282 10.12 -20.02 -29.16
N GLY A 283 8.96 -20.45 -28.67
CA GLY A 283 7.67 -19.85 -29.04
C GLY A 283 7.32 -18.58 -28.24
N GLY A 284 8.01 -18.32 -27.13
CA GLY A 284 7.64 -17.29 -26.19
C GLY A 284 6.39 -17.60 -25.37
N ASN A 285 6.14 -16.78 -24.35
CA ASN A 285 4.90 -16.74 -23.58
C ASN A 285 4.19 -15.37 -23.67
N PHE A 286 4.77 -14.41 -24.40
CA PHE A 286 4.23 -13.08 -24.67
C PHE A 286 4.75 -12.55 -26.01
N GLU A 287 3.87 -12.42 -27.01
CA GLU A 287 4.19 -11.83 -28.32
C GLU A 287 5.47 -12.40 -29.01
N GLY A 288 5.71 -13.70 -28.87
CA GLY A 288 6.90 -14.37 -29.43
C GLY A 288 8.19 -14.18 -28.61
N ARG A 289 8.10 -13.52 -27.44
CA ARG A 289 9.17 -13.35 -26.44
C ARG A 289 8.76 -13.99 -25.11
N ASN A 290 9.68 -14.03 -24.15
CA ASN A 290 9.49 -14.67 -22.85
C ASN A 290 9.55 -13.62 -21.74
N ILE A 291 8.48 -13.59 -20.95
CA ILE A 291 8.45 -13.08 -19.59
C ILE A 291 9.03 -14.16 -18.69
N LEU A 292 9.98 -13.80 -17.83
CA LEU A 292 10.58 -14.74 -16.89
C LEU A 292 9.55 -15.10 -15.82
N SER A 293 9.37 -16.40 -15.57
CA SER A 293 8.54 -16.91 -14.47
C SER A 293 9.07 -18.27 -14.01
N VAL A 294 8.77 -18.67 -12.77
CA VAL A 294 9.29 -19.89 -12.15
C VAL A 294 8.15 -20.90 -11.94
N PRO A 295 7.66 -21.59 -12.99
CA PRO A 295 6.53 -22.51 -12.89
C PRO A 295 6.91 -23.90 -12.33
N ARG A 296 8.18 -24.13 -12.01
CA ARG A 296 8.70 -25.44 -11.58
C ARG A 296 9.64 -25.26 -10.40
N ALA A 297 9.52 -26.15 -9.43
CA ALA A 297 10.48 -26.26 -8.33
C ALA A 297 11.88 -26.63 -8.85
N VAL A 298 12.91 -26.18 -8.12
CA VAL A 298 14.32 -26.43 -8.45
C VAL A 298 14.64 -27.91 -8.61
N ASP A 299 14.04 -28.79 -7.81
CA ASP A 299 14.27 -30.24 -7.88
C ASP A 299 13.84 -30.86 -9.21
N VAL A 300 12.79 -30.31 -9.83
CA VAL A 300 12.32 -30.73 -11.15
C VAL A 300 13.34 -30.30 -12.21
N VAL A 301 13.85 -29.08 -12.11
CA VAL A 301 14.87 -28.55 -13.04
C VAL A 301 16.18 -29.33 -12.91
N ALA A 302 16.61 -29.62 -11.68
CA ALA A 302 17.76 -30.44 -11.36
C ALA A 302 17.67 -31.82 -12.04
N THR A 303 16.50 -32.46 -11.95
CA THR A 303 16.24 -33.76 -12.60
C THR A 303 16.35 -33.68 -14.13
N VAL A 304 15.74 -32.66 -14.75
CA VAL A 304 15.73 -32.49 -16.22
C VAL A 304 17.12 -32.12 -16.77
N THR A 305 17.90 -31.37 -16.01
CA THR A 305 19.24 -30.91 -16.39
C THR A 305 20.35 -31.86 -15.97
N ALA A 306 20.03 -32.93 -15.22
CA ALA A 306 20.98 -33.87 -14.62
C ALA A 306 22.05 -33.17 -13.77
N LYS A 307 21.62 -32.19 -12.96
CA LYS A 307 22.44 -31.42 -12.02
C LYS A 307 21.89 -31.53 -10.61
N GLU A 308 22.68 -31.18 -9.60
CA GLU A 308 22.20 -31.07 -8.23
C GLU A 308 21.42 -29.75 -8.03
N PRO A 309 20.39 -29.70 -7.15
CA PRO A 309 19.62 -28.47 -6.92
C PRO A 309 20.48 -27.26 -6.52
N GLY A 310 21.52 -27.47 -5.72
CA GLY A 310 22.47 -26.41 -5.35
C GLY A 310 23.25 -25.87 -6.55
N GLU A 311 23.70 -26.73 -7.46
CA GLU A 311 24.38 -26.32 -8.68
C GLU A 311 23.46 -25.54 -9.62
N VAL A 312 22.17 -25.95 -9.73
CA VAL A 312 21.16 -25.21 -10.49
C VAL A 312 21.00 -23.79 -9.94
N MET A 313 20.88 -23.63 -8.61
CA MET A 313 20.72 -22.31 -8.01
C MET A 313 21.98 -21.43 -8.16
N GLU A 314 23.18 -21.99 -8.04
CA GLU A 314 24.42 -21.25 -8.30
C GLU A 314 24.49 -20.73 -9.75
N ILE A 315 24.05 -21.55 -10.72
CA ILE A 315 23.95 -21.12 -12.12
C ILE A 315 22.89 -20.03 -12.26
N VAL A 316 21.69 -20.24 -11.72
CA VAL A 316 20.59 -19.25 -11.80
C VAL A 316 21.01 -17.90 -11.24
N THR A 317 21.61 -17.86 -10.04
CA THR A 317 22.07 -16.61 -9.43
C THR A 317 23.07 -15.85 -10.31
N ARG A 318 24.09 -16.54 -10.85
CA ARG A 318 25.06 -15.89 -11.76
C ARG A 318 24.41 -15.38 -13.04
N CYS A 319 23.41 -16.11 -13.56
CA CYS A 319 22.70 -15.73 -14.78
C CYS A 319 21.84 -14.48 -14.57
N LEU A 320 21.19 -14.35 -13.40
CA LEU A 320 20.39 -13.19 -13.06
C LEU A 320 21.24 -11.91 -13.06
N GLU A 321 22.43 -11.94 -12.46
CA GLU A 321 23.37 -10.81 -12.47
C GLU A 321 23.78 -10.43 -13.91
N ALA A 322 24.19 -11.41 -14.71
CA ALA A 322 24.62 -11.16 -16.10
C ALA A 322 23.48 -10.64 -16.99
N LEU A 323 22.25 -11.16 -16.82
CA LEU A 323 21.08 -10.68 -17.56
C LEU A 323 20.61 -9.32 -17.08
N TYR A 324 20.74 -9.02 -15.79
CA TYR A 324 20.47 -7.69 -15.25
C TYR A 324 21.43 -6.67 -15.89
N ASP A 325 22.74 -6.93 -15.88
CA ASP A 325 23.75 -6.06 -16.52
C ASP A 325 23.46 -5.85 -18.01
N ALA A 326 23.07 -6.92 -18.71
CA ALA A 326 22.69 -6.83 -20.12
C ALA A 326 21.39 -6.02 -20.33
N ARG A 327 20.45 -6.07 -19.38
CA ARG A 327 19.19 -5.31 -19.43
C ARG A 327 19.40 -3.83 -19.20
N GLU A 328 20.31 -3.45 -18.30
CA GLU A 328 20.63 -2.03 -18.00
C GLU A 328 21.21 -1.29 -19.23
N MET A 329 21.67 -2.01 -20.25
CA MET A 329 22.09 -1.43 -21.52
C MET A 329 20.92 -1.10 -22.47
N ARG A 330 19.70 -1.51 -22.14
CA ARG A 330 18.47 -1.22 -22.91
C ARG A 330 17.95 0.18 -22.57
N VAL A 331 17.04 0.69 -23.40
CA VAL A 331 16.30 1.91 -23.08
C VAL A 331 15.35 1.60 -21.91
N HIS A 332 15.52 2.30 -20.79
CA HIS A 332 14.62 2.14 -19.64
C HIS A 332 13.22 2.69 -19.95
N PRO A 333 12.17 2.13 -19.33
CA PRO A 333 10.86 2.74 -19.34
C PRO A 333 10.90 4.17 -18.78
N GLY A 334 9.97 5.01 -19.23
CA GLY A 334 9.84 6.35 -18.69
C GLY A 334 9.51 6.31 -17.19
N ARG A 335 10.00 7.28 -16.42
CA ARG A 335 9.68 7.44 -15.00
C ARG A 335 8.90 8.72 -14.79
N ASP A 336 7.76 8.66 -14.09
CA ASP A 336 7.14 9.90 -13.62
C ASP A 336 7.81 10.34 -12.31
N GLU A 337 8.60 11.40 -12.42
CA GLU A 337 9.39 11.94 -11.32
C GLU A 337 8.58 12.81 -10.35
N LYS A 338 7.26 12.76 -10.43
CA LYS A 338 6.37 13.41 -9.48
C LYS A 338 6.48 12.72 -8.12
N VAL A 339 6.72 13.50 -7.08
CA VAL A 339 6.63 13.03 -5.69
C VAL A 339 5.24 13.37 -5.18
N LEU A 340 4.52 12.36 -4.67
CA LEU A 340 3.19 12.49 -4.08
C LEU A 340 3.26 12.16 -2.58
N THR A 341 2.79 13.07 -1.73
CA THR A 341 2.92 12.95 -0.27
C THR A 341 2.30 11.66 0.27
N ALA A 342 1.08 11.32 -0.15
CA ALA A 342 0.42 10.07 0.25
C ALA A 342 1.25 8.83 -0.10
N TRP A 343 1.74 8.71 -1.34
CA TRP A 343 2.49 7.52 -1.78
C TRP A 343 3.87 7.43 -1.11
N ASN A 344 4.47 8.59 -0.83
CA ASN A 344 5.69 8.65 -0.02
C ASN A 344 5.42 8.22 1.43
N GLY A 345 4.26 8.54 2.01
CA GLY A 345 3.84 8.01 3.32
C GLY A 345 3.77 6.48 3.36
N LEU A 346 3.18 5.86 2.33
CA LEU A 346 3.12 4.40 2.21
C LEU A 346 4.53 3.78 2.10
N MET A 347 5.41 4.37 1.28
CA MET A 347 6.76 3.85 1.10
C MET A 347 7.67 4.13 2.30
N LEU A 348 7.54 5.29 2.94
CA LEU A 348 8.21 5.61 4.20
C LEU A 348 7.90 4.56 5.25
N ARG A 349 6.61 4.20 5.37
CA ARG A 349 6.16 3.13 6.25
C ARG A 349 6.86 1.80 5.94
N ALA A 350 6.99 1.45 4.65
CA ALA A 350 7.63 0.21 4.23
C ALA A 350 9.12 0.14 4.61
N PHE A 351 9.89 1.20 4.35
CA PHE A 351 11.29 1.25 4.77
C PHE A 351 11.45 1.28 6.29
N ALA A 352 10.61 2.03 6.99
CA ALA A 352 10.68 2.13 8.45
C ALA A 352 10.34 0.80 9.15
N ASP A 353 9.36 0.04 8.65
CA ASP A 353 9.06 -1.30 9.18
C ASP A 353 10.20 -2.29 8.86
N ALA A 354 10.73 -2.26 7.63
CA ALA A 354 11.72 -3.23 7.14
C ALA A 354 13.11 -3.03 7.74
N ALA A 355 13.55 -1.80 7.95
CA ALA A 355 14.91 -1.49 8.39
C ALA A 355 15.31 -2.20 9.69
N PRO A 356 14.58 -2.06 10.82
CA PRO A 356 14.94 -2.74 12.06
C PRO A 356 14.66 -4.26 11.99
N ALA A 357 13.64 -4.71 11.25
CA ALA A 357 13.29 -6.12 11.12
C ALA A 357 14.36 -6.92 10.34
N LEU A 358 14.95 -6.32 9.31
CA LEU A 358 15.96 -6.93 8.44
C LEU A 358 17.40 -6.61 8.86
N GLY A 359 17.59 -5.66 9.78
CA GLY A 359 18.92 -5.17 10.18
C GLY A 359 19.60 -4.33 9.08
N ARG A 360 18.82 -3.61 8.27
CA ARG A 360 19.29 -2.82 7.13
C ARG A 360 19.38 -1.34 7.48
N ALA A 361 20.57 -0.89 7.87
CA ALA A 361 20.82 0.51 8.23
C ALA A 361 20.62 1.48 7.05
N ASP A 362 20.89 1.01 5.82
CA ASP A 362 20.68 1.77 4.61
C ASP A 362 19.19 1.99 4.29
N TYR A 363 18.30 1.09 4.73
CA TYR A 363 16.85 1.30 4.67
C TYR A 363 16.38 2.35 5.67
N LEU A 364 16.95 2.35 6.88
CA LEU A 364 16.64 3.37 7.88
C LEU A 364 17.07 4.76 7.42
N GLU A 365 18.25 4.87 6.82
CA GLU A 365 18.74 6.12 6.24
C GLU A 365 17.82 6.62 5.12
N THR A 366 17.40 5.74 4.21
CA THR A 366 16.44 6.10 3.16
C THR A 366 15.10 6.58 3.74
N ALA A 367 14.57 5.94 4.79
CA ALA A 367 13.36 6.39 5.47
C ALA A 367 13.53 7.79 6.10
N ILE A 368 14.64 8.03 6.79
CA ILE A 368 14.95 9.33 7.40
C ILE A 368 15.07 10.43 6.33
N GLN A 369 15.81 10.17 5.25
CA GLN A 369 15.97 11.12 4.15
C GLN A 369 14.63 11.47 3.50
N ASN A 370 13.76 10.48 3.29
CA ASN A 370 12.41 10.74 2.80
C ASN A 370 11.61 11.62 3.77
N ALA A 371 11.68 11.31 5.06
CA ALA A 371 10.95 12.06 6.07
C ALA A 371 11.38 13.54 6.12
N GLU A 372 12.68 13.78 6.07
CA GLU A 372 13.25 15.13 6.01
C GLU A 372 12.91 15.85 4.70
N PHE A 373 12.93 15.15 3.57
CA PHE A 373 12.54 15.71 2.28
C PHE A 373 11.09 16.20 2.29
N VAL A 374 10.13 15.34 2.64
CA VAL A 374 8.70 15.71 2.58
C VAL A 374 8.38 16.80 3.61
N LEU A 375 8.89 16.70 4.84
CA LEU A 375 8.64 17.76 5.85
C LEU A 375 9.31 19.09 5.49
N SER A 376 10.39 19.11 4.71
CA SER A 376 11.05 20.36 4.31
C SER A 376 10.52 20.95 3.00
N LYS A 377 10.09 20.13 2.05
CA LYS A 377 9.67 20.56 0.70
C LYS A 377 8.16 20.58 0.50
N LEU A 378 7.44 19.70 1.18
CA LEU A 378 6.00 19.46 1.00
C LEU A 378 5.17 19.86 2.23
N LYS A 379 5.79 20.40 3.29
CA LYS A 379 5.07 21.00 4.41
C LYS A 379 5.29 22.51 4.45
N GLN A 380 4.21 23.28 4.43
CA GLN A 380 4.23 24.74 4.51
C GLN A 380 3.15 25.24 5.47
N ASP A 381 3.52 26.10 6.42
CA ASP A 381 2.60 26.72 7.39
C ASP A 381 1.70 25.69 8.11
N GLY A 382 2.27 24.53 8.46
CA GLY A 382 1.58 23.42 9.12
C GLY A 382 0.73 22.54 8.18
N ARG A 383 0.70 22.82 6.87
CA ARG A 383 -0.07 22.07 5.88
C ARG A 383 0.83 21.21 5.03
N LEU A 384 0.37 20.01 4.72
CA LEU A 384 0.96 19.21 3.64
C LEU A 384 0.46 19.71 2.29
N LEU A 385 1.37 19.71 1.33
CA LEU A 385 1.11 19.88 -0.09
C LEU A 385 1.07 18.49 -0.74
N ARG A 386 0.31 18.36 -1.83
CA ARG A 386 0.08 17.08 -2.49
C ARG A 386 1.31 16.62 -3.28
N THR A 387 1.86 17.51 -4.10
CA THR A 387 2.79 17.12 -5.14
C THR A 387 4.00 18.03 -5.23
N TYR A 388 5.15 17.41 -5.53
CA TYR A 388 6.41 18.08 -5.81
C TYR A 388 7.00 17.54 -7.10
N LYS A 389 7.41 18.45 -8.00
CA LYS A 389 8.15 18.10 -9.22
C LYS A 389 9.00 19.30 -9.65
N ASP A 390 10.20 19.05 -10.16
CA ASP A 390 11.11 20.07 -10.70
C ASP A 390 11.33 21.28 -9.78
N GLY A 391 11.49 21.07 -8.47
CA GLY A 391 11.69 22.16 -7.51
C GLY A 391 10.42 22.83 -6.98
N HIS A 392 9.23 22.42 -7.45
CA HIS A 392 7.98 23.10 -7.16
C HIS A 392 7.01 22.20 -6.41
N ALA A 393 6.69 22.58 -5.17
CA ALA A 393 5.58 22.01 -4.42
C ALA A 393 4.28 22.77 -4.74
N LYS A 394 3.17 22.06 -4.95
CA LYS A 394 1.87 22.66 -5.26
C LYS A 394 0.72 21.78 -4.77
N LEU A 395 -0.47 22.41 -4.80
CA LEU A 395 -1.77 21.85 -4.40
C LEU A 395 -1.84 21.50 -2.91
N ASN A 396 -2.97 21.82 -2.28
CA ASN A 396 -3.22 21.42 -0.90
C ASN A 396 -3.26 19.89 -0.81
N GLY A 397 -2.73 19.34 0.28
CA GLY A 397 -2.80 17.90 0.55
C GLY A 397 -4.23 17.45 0.88
N TYR A 398 -4.59 16.27 0.42
CA TYR A 398 -5.83 15.57 0.70
C TYR A 398 -5.69 14.71 1.96
N LEU A 399 -6.80 14.18 2.48
CA LEU A 399 -6.81 13.33 3.67
C LEU A 399 -5.76 12.21 3.61
N GLU A 400 -5.60 11.56 2.46
CA GLU A 400 -4.60 10.50 2.27
C GLU A 400 -3.15 10.98 2.44
N ASP A 401 -2.84 12.24 2.10
CA ASP A 401 -1.51 12.81 2.31
C ASP A 401 -1.21 12.94 3.80
N TYR A 402 -2.20 13.32 4.62
CA TYR A 402 -2.03 13.42 6.07
C TYR A 402 -2.04 12.05 6.74
N ALA A 403 -3.00 11.20 6.38
CA ALA A 403 -3.18 9.89 7.00
C ALA A 403 -1.99 8.97 6.75
N PHE A 404 -1.56 8.84 5.49
CA PHE A 404 -0.51 7.88 5.13
C PHE A 404 0.85 8.36 5.64
N TYR A 405 1.06 9.67 5.61
CA TYR A 405 2.31 10.24 6.07
C TYR A 405 2.42 10.25 7.60
N ALA A 406 1.32 10.50 8.33
CA ALA A 406 1.28 10.30 9.78
C ALA A 406 1.57 8.83 10.15
N ASP A 407 0.98 7.85 9.47
CA ASP A 407 1.26 6.43 9.72
C ASP A 407 2.73 6.05 9.42
N GLY A 408 3.31 6.59 8.36
CA GLY A 408 4.73 6.44 8.03
C GLY A 408 5.65 7.04 9.09
N LEU A 409 5.35 8.25 9.58
CA LEU A 409 6.10 8.89 10.66
C LEU A 409 6.01 8.13 11.99
N LEU A 410 4.85 7.53 12.29
CA LEU A 410 4.71 6.66 13.47
C LEU A 410 5.63 5.43 13.39
N ALA A 411 5.76 4.82 12.21
CA ALA A 411 6.70 3.72 12.04
C ALA A 411 8.16 4.17 12.05
N LEU A 412 8.46 5.35 11.50
CA LEU A 412 9.80 5.92 11.60
C LEU A 412 10.17 6.23 13.06
N TYR A 413 9.22 6.71 13.87
CA TYR A 413 9.39 6.81 15.31
C TYR A 413 9.67 5.42 15.92
N GLU A 414 8.89 4.39 15.61
CA GLU A 414 9.15 3.04 16.14
C GLU A 414 10.49 2.44 15.69
N ALA A 415 11.06 2.91 14.58
CA ALA A 415 12.36 2.46 14.06
C ALA A 415 13.56 3.25 14.63
N THR A 416 13.35 4.49 15.07
CA THR A 416 14.43 5.41 15.48
C THR A 416 14.37 5.83 16.95
N PHE A 417 13.16 5.81 17.52
CA PHE A 417 12.78 6.40 18.80
C PHE A 417 13.06 7.91 18.92
N ASP A 418 13.22 8.61 17.79
CA ASP A 418 13.30 10.06 17.76
C ASP A 418 11.90 10.65 17.93
N LEU A 419 11.68 11.28 19.09
CA LEU A 419 10.41 11.89 19.50
C LEU A 419 9.87 12.89 18.47
N ARG A 420 10.75 13.54 17.69
CA ARG A 420 10.36 14.48 16.63
C ARG A 420 9.35 13.86 15.66
N TRP A 421 9.55 12.60 15.26
CA TRP A 421 8.67 11.94 14.30
C TRP A 421 7.29 11.67 14.88
N LEU A 422 7.22 11.31 16.15
CA LEU A 422 5.96 11.09 16.86
C LEU A 422 5.17 12.40 17.03
N GLN A 423 5.85 13.48 17.41
CA GLN A 423 5.25 14.81 17.52
C GLN A 423 4.71 15.31 16.18
N GLU A 424 5.45 15.09 15.09
CA GLU A 424 5.01 15.43 13.74
C GLU A 424 3.80 14.59 13.30
N ALA A 425 3.80 13.28 13.56
CA ALA A 425 2.64 12.43 13.30
C ALA A 425 1.39 12.90 14.06
N ARG A 426 1.56 13.28 15.33
CA ARG A 426 0.46 13.83 16.15
C ARG A 426 -0.08 15.14 15.58
N ALA A 427 0.80 16.06 15.17
CA ALA A 427 0.39 17.34 14.58
C ALA A 427 -0.43 17.15 13.28
N LEU A 428 -0.05 16.18 12.44
CA LEU A 428 -0.81 15.83 11.25
C LEU A 428 -2.17 15.21 11.62
N ALA A 429 -2.23 14.33 12.62
CA ALA A 429 -3.49 13.75 13.09
C ALA A 429 -4.45 14.78 13.68
N ASP A 430 -3.94 15.73 14.47
CA ASP A 430 -4.75 16.84 14.97
C ASP A 430 -5.27 17.72 13.82
N THR A 431 -4.47 17.91 12.76
CA THR A 431 -4.91 18.61 11.54
C THR A 431 -6.01 17.84 10.80
N MET A 432 -5.94 16.50 10.76
CA MET A 432 -7.02 15.67 10.19
C MET A 432 -8.34 15.89 10.95
N LEU A 433 -8.29 15.85 12.28
CA LEU A 433 -9.46 16.10 13.13
C LEU A 433 -10.02 17.52 12.97
N GLU A 434 -9.16 18.52 12.83
CA GLU A 434 -9.58 19.92 12.68
C GLU A 434 -10.23 20.19 11.30
N ARG A 435 -9.64 19.67 10.22
CA ARG A 435 -9.93 20.15 8.86
C ARG A 435 -10.67 19.17 7.97
N PHE A 436 -10.63 17.88 8.29
CA PHE A 436 -11.20 16.83 7.44
C PHE A 436 -12.36 16.09 8.11
N TRP A 437 -12.47 16.14 9.44
CA TRP A 437 -13.51 15.44 10.19
C TRP A 437 -14.92 15.82 9.72
N ALA A 438 -15.77 14.80 9.52
CA ALA A 438 -17.18 14.97 9.18
C ALA A 438 -18.05 14.64 10.40
N PRO A 439 -18.45 15.63 11.23
CA PRO A 439 -19.01 15.37 12.57
C PRO A 439 -20.29 14.53 12.57
N ASP A 440 -21.11 14.62 11.51
CA ASP A 440 -22.38 13.91 11.42
C ASP A 440 -22.29 12.62 10.57
N LEU A 441 -21.19 12.42 9.83
CA LEU A 441 -21.02 11.32 8.88
C LEU A 441 -19.93 10.35 9.35
N PRO A 442 -19.91 9.09 8.85
CA PRO A 442 -18.77 8.22 9.12
C PRO A 442 -17.48 8.81 8.54
N GLY A 443 -16.48 9.06 9.37
CA GLY A 443 -15.13 9.37 8.90
C GLY A 443 -14.90 10.82 8.50
N PHE A 444 -14.02 10.99 7.51
CA PHE A 444 -13.39 12.24 7.12
C PHE A 444 -13.69 12.51 5.64
N TYR A 445 -13.87 13.78 5.28
CA TYR A 445 -13.82 14.21 3.89
C TYR A 445 -12.41 14.10 3.33
N ASP A 446 -12.28 13.90 2.01
CA ASP A 446 -10.95 13.78 1.39
C ASP A 446 -10.26 15.15 1.20
N THR A 447 -11.03 16.23 1.16
CA THR A 447 -10.55 17.61 1.05
C THR A 447 -10.64 18.32 2.40
N SER A 448 -9.71 19.22 2.69
CA SER A 448 -9.78 20.10 3.87
C SER A 448 -10.90 21.14 3.74
N THR A 449 -11.28 21.78 4.85
CA THR A 449 -12.31 22.84 4.88
C THR A 449 -11.98 24.09 4.04
N ASP A 450 -10.72 24.25 3.64
CA ASP A 450 -10.19 25.37 2.86
C ASP A 450 -9.66 24.99 1.48
N HIS A 451 -9.99 23.79 0.99
CA HIS A 451 -9.95 23.49 -0.44
C HIS A 451 -10.98 24.34 -1.20
N GLU A 452 -10.81 24.42 -2.52
CA GLU A 452 -11.85 24.95 -3.39
C GLU A 452 -13.17 24.17 -3.23
N GLN A 453 -14.28 24.89 -3.40
CA GLN A 453 -15.60 24.27 -3.35
C GLN A 453 -15.93 23.65 -4.70
N LEU A 454 -16.03 22.33 -4.73
CA LEU A 454 -16.51 21.55 -5.87
C LEU A 454 -18.02 21.32 -5.77
N PHE A 455 -18.63 20.78 -6.84
CA PHE A 455 -20.06 20.50 -6.85
C PHE A 455 -20.46 19.43 -5.81
N ASN A 456 -19.53 18.57 -5.40
CA ASN A 456 -19.69 17.64 -4.29
C ASN A 456 -18.36 17.54 -3.52
N ARG A 457 -18.41 17.41 -2.20
CA ARG A 457 -17.19 17.19 -1.40
C ARG A 457 -16.95 15.68 -1.28
N PRO A 458 -15.83 15.15 -1.80
CA PRO A 458 -15.58 13.72 -1.80
C PRO A 458 -15.33 13.17 -0.39
N ARG A 459 -15.72 11.90 -0.21
CA ARG A 459 -15.56 11.11 1.01
C ARG A 459 -15.37 9.63 0.64
N SER A 460 -14.15 9.25 0.32
CA SER A 460 -13.78 7.87 -0.02
C SER A 460 -13.60 7.04 1.26
N LEU A 461 -14.48 6.06 1.46
CA LEU A 461 -14.48 5.17 2.63
C LEU A 461 -13.91 3.78 2.37
N TYR A 462 -13.76 3.41 1.09
CA TYR A 462 -13.37 2.08 0.67
C TYR A 462 -11.98 2.12 0.04
N ASP A 463 -11.25 1.03 0.20
CA ASP A 463 -9.95 0.79 -0.36
C ASP A 463 -10.07 0.45 -1.86
N ASN A 464 -9.06 0.84 -2.63
CA ASN A 464 -8.94 0.51 -4.05
C ASN A 464 -7.51 0.01 -4.32
N ALA A 465 -6.84 0.47 -5.38
CA ALA A 465 -5.41 0.19 -5.58
C ALA A 465 -4.53 0.67 -4.40
N ILE A 466 -5.00 1.68 -3.67
CA ILE A 466 -4.42 2.18 -2.42
C ILE A 466 -5.48 2.11 -1.31
N PRO A 467 -5.08 2.08 -0.02
CA PRO A 467 -6.04 2.21 1.06
C PRO A 467 -6.75 3.56 0.97
N SER A 468 -7.94 3.65 1.54
CA SER A 468 -8.61 4.94 1.72
C SER A 468 -7.91 5.78 2.78
N GLY A 469 -7.90 7.11 2.61
CA GLY A 469 -7.46 8.04 3.64
C GLY A 469 -8.17 7.80 4.98
N ASN A 470 -9.46 7.45 4.93
CA ASN A 470 -10.26 7.09 6.10
C ASN A 470 -9.73 5.87 6.87
N SER A 471 -9.36 4.79 6.16
CA SER A 471 -8.86 3.57 6.79
C SER A 471 -7.53 3.79 7.50
N VAL A 472 -6.60 4.47 6.83
CA VAL A 472 -5.29 4.76 7.44
C VAL A 472 -5.39 5.81 8.53
N ALA A 473 -6.32 6.78 8.43
CA ALA A 473 -6.58 7.72 9.51
C ALA A 473 -7.04 6.97 10.78
N CYS A 474 -7.94 5.99 10.64
CA CYS A 474 -8.37 5.17 11.78
C CYS A 474 -7.18 4.42 12.42
N GLU A 475 -6.34 3.77 11.61
CA GLU A 475 -5.15 3.05 12.10
C GLU A 475 -4.18 4.00 12.83
N ALA A 476 -3.84 5.15 12.23
CA ALA A 476 -2.95 6.13 12.82
C ALA A 476 -3.49 6.72 14.14
N LEU A 477 -4.79 7.02 14.19
CA LEU A 477 -5.46 7.53 15.40
C LEU A 477 -5.46 6.49 16.52
N LEU A 478 -5.71 5.22 16.23
CA LEU A 478 -5.65 4.14 17.23
C LEU A 478 -4.23 3.98 17.81
N ARG A 479 -3.20 4.01 16.95
CA ARG A 479 -1.79 3.94 17.37
C ARG A 479 -1.39 5.15 18.23
N LEU A 480 -1.75 6.36 17.80
CA LEU A 480 -1.53 7.58 18.59
C LEU A 480 -2.26 7.55 19.93
N GLY A 481 -3.51 7.07 19.94
CA GLY A 481 -4.30 6.89 21.15
C GLY A 481 -3.62 5.97 22.16
N ALA A 482 -2.98 4.88 21.71
CA ALA A 482 -2.24 3.96 22.56
C ALA A 482 -0.90 4.56 23.05
N LEU A 483 -0.18 5.31 22.20
CA LEU A 483 1.12 5.93 22.57
C LEU A 483 0.95 7.10 23.55
N TYR A 484 -0.07 7.93 23.36
CA TYR A 484 -0.32 9.15 24.15
C TYR A 484 -1.40 9.00 25.24
N ALA A 485 -2.10 7.86 25.30
CA ALA A 485 -3.29 7.68 26.14
C ALA A 485 -4.37 8.75 25.91
N ASP A 486 -4.50 9.23 24.67
CA ASP A 486 -5.49 10.24 24.27
C ASP A 486 -6.77 9.56 23.75
N VAL A 487 -7.80 9.54 24.59
CA VAL A 487 -9.08 8.88 24.29
C VAL A 487 -9.80 9.49 23.08
N ARG A 488 -9.53 10.77 22.74
CA ARG A 488 -10.20 11.44 21.60
C ARG A 488 -9.91 10.70 20.30
N TYR A 489 -8.68 10.24 20.10
CA TYR A 489 -8.30 9.52 18.89
C TYR A 489 -8.98 8.16 18.80
N GLN A 490 -9.07 7.44 19.92
CA GLN A 490 -9.74 6.14 20.01
C GLN A 490 -11.24 6.27 19.75
N GLU A 491 -11.91 7.27 20.36
CA GLU A 491 -13.34 7.51 20.17
C GLU A 491 -13.68 7.83 18.72
N VAL A 492 -12.88 8.67 18.06
CA VAL A 492 -13.06 9.00 16.64
C VAL A 492 -12.92 7.75 15.78
N ALA A 493 -11.82 7.00 15.90
CA ALA A 493 -11.61 5.78 15.12
C ALA A 493 -12.72 4.73 15.37
N ALA A 494 -13.08 4.49 16.63
CA ALA A 494 -14.15 3.56 17.00
C ALA A 494 -15.50 3.94 16.39
N SER A 495 -15.81 5.25 16.31
CA SER A 495 -17.04 5.74 15.71
C SER A 495 -17.13 5.46 14.20
N VAL A 496 -16.00 5.54 13.50
CA VAL A 496 -15.92 5.20 12.07
C VAL A 496 -16.09 3.69 11.90
N LEU A 497 -15.34 2.90 12.66
CA LEU A 497 -15.34 1.44 12.56
C LEU A 497 -16.71 0.84 12.88
N ALA A 498 -17.40 1.33 13.91
CA ALA A 498 -18.75 0.86 14.27
C ALA A 498 -19.78 1.11 13.17
N ARG A 499 -19.70 2.27 12.48
CA ARG A 499 -20.60 2.59 11.35
C ARG A 499 -20.26 1.79 10.10
N MET A 500 -18.99 1.44 9.91
CA MET A 500 -18.54 0.68 8.73
C MET A 500 -18.61 -0.83 8.92
N ALA A 501 -18.89 -1.31 10.14
CA ALA A 501 -18.88 -2.73 10.48
C ALA A 501 -19.74 -3.63 9.57
N PRO A 502 -20.98 -3.26 9.20
CA PRO A 502 -21.80 -4.10 8.31
C PRO A 502 -21.18 -4.24 6.91
N VAL A 503 -20.76 -3.13 6.31
CA VAL A 503 -20.28 -3.11 4.92
C VAL A 503 -18.88 -3.71 4.77
N MET A 504 -18.01 -3.55 5.77
CA MET A 504 -16.67 -4.13 5.73
C MET A 504 -16.69 -5.65 5.94
N ALA A 505 -17.68 -6.18 6.68
CA ALA A 505 -17.90 -7.62 6.81
C ALA A 505 -18.43 -8.24 5.51
N GLU A 506 -19.29 -7.54 4.78
CA GLU A 506 -19.87 -8.02 3.52
C GLU A 506 -18.90 -7.90 2.32
N HIS A 507 -18.03 -6.89 2.31
CA HIS A 507 -17.15 -6.57 1.19
C HIS A 507 -15.67 -6.44 1.59
N PRO A 508 -15.05 -7.49 2.17
CA PRO A 508 -13.73 -7.39 2.78
C PRO A 508 -12.60 -6.96 1.83
N THR A 509 -12.69 -7.28 0.54
CA THR A 509 -11.70 -6.85 -0.46
C THR A 509 -11.68 -5.33 -0.66
N ALA A 510 -12.79 -4.64 -0.37
CA ALA A 510 -12.90 -3.18 -0.47
C ALA A 510 -12.60 -2.46 0.86
N PHE A 511 -12.32 -3.20 1.94
CA PHE A 511 -12.13 -2.63 3.28
C PHE A 511 -10.99 -3.30 4.05
N GLY A 512 -10.02 -3.92 3.35
CA GLY A 512 -8.95 -4.70 3.98
C GLY A 512 -8.15 -3.89 5.00
N ARG A 513 -7.82 -2.62 4.72
CA ARG A 513 -7.07 -1.77 5.66
C ARG A 513 -7.95 -1.34 6.84
N LEU A 514 -9.24 -1.06 6.59
CA LEU A 514 -10.19 -0.75 7.66
C LEU A 514 -10.42 -1.95 8.59
N LEU A 515 -10.46 -3.17 8.04
CA LEU A 515 -10.53 -4.42 8.79
C LEU A 515 -9.27 -4.64 9.63
N CYS A 516 -8.08 -4.27 9.15
CA CYS A 516 -6.87 -4.26 9.99
C CYS A 516 -6.98 -3.28 11.17
N ALA A 517 -7.55 -2.08 10.95
CA ALA A 517 -7.80 -1.13 12.04
C ALA A 517 -8.88 -1.63 13.02
N ALA A 518 -9.92 -2.31 12.51
CA ALA A 518 -10.93 -2.97 13.33
C ALA A 518 -10.32 -4.07 14.20
N ASP A 519 -9.47 -4.93 13.62
CA ASP A 519 -8.74 -5.97 14.33
C ASP A 519 -7.87 -5.41 15.46
N PHE A 520 -7.17 -4.29 15.21
CA PHE A 520 -6.41 -3.57 16.25
C PHE A 520 -7.29 -3.12 17.42
N LEU A 521 -8.47 -2.57 17.15
CA LEU A 521 -9.39 -2.09 18.19
C LEU A 521 -10.02 -3.25 18.98
N VAL A 522 -10.45 -4.30 18.28
CA VAL A 522 -11.19 -5.44 18.87
C VAL A 522 -10.28 -6.34 19.70
N THR A 523 -9.09 -6.69 19.19
CA THR A 523 -8.22 -7.69 19.83
C THR A 523 -7.36 -7.15 20.98
N THR A 524 -7.50 -5.86 21.30
CA THR A 524 -6.67 -5.13 22.29
C THR A 524 -5.19 -5.12 21.92
N PRO A 525 -4.61 -3.95 21.57
CA PRO A 525 -3.24 -3.88 21.11
C PRO A 525 -2.24 -4.27 22.20
N LEU A 526 -1.12 -4.84 21.78
CA LEU A 526 0.04 -5.11 22.60
C LEU A 526 0.89 -3.84 22.71
N GLU A 527 0.99 -3.30 23.92
CA GLU A 527 1.75 -2.10 24.21
C GLU A 527 3.13 -2.51 24.74
N VAL A 528 4.20 -2.22 24.00
CA VAL A 528 5.57 -2.56 24.41
C VAL A 528 6.36 -1.29 24.70
N ALA A 529 6.81 -1.16 25.94
CA ALA A 529 7.70 -0.07 26.38
C ALA A 529 9.08 -0.61 26.73
N ILE A 530 10.14 -0.01 26.19
CA ILE A 530 11.53 -0.33 26.55
C ILE A 530 12.20 0.90 27.17
N ILE A 531 12.52 0.82 28.46
CA ILE A 531 13.20 1.88 29.20
C ILE A 531 14.70 1.60 29.21
N GLY A 532 15.47 2.45 28.54
CA GLY A 532 16.90 2.30 28.31
C GLY A 532 17.33 3.04 27.05
N ASP A 533 18.64 3.28 26.88
CA ASP A 533 19.17 3.85 25.64
C ASP A 533 18.97 2.87 24.48
N PRO A 534 18.16 3.19 23.45
CA PRO A 534 17.92 2.28 22.33
C PRO A 534 19.18 1.85 21.56
N GLN A 535 20.30 2.57 21.72
CA GLN A 535 21.58 2.24 21.10
C GLN A 535 22.45 1.33 21.97
N ALA A 536 22.11 1.11 23.24
CA ALA A 536 22.82 0.21 24.13
C ALA A 536 22.56 -1.26 23.78
N ASP A 537 23.54 -2.14 24.04
CA ASP A 537 23.48 -3.57 23.66
C ASP A 537 22.29 -4.31 24.28
N ASP A 538 21.96 -4.02 25.54
CA ASP A 538 20.85 -4.64 26.26
C ASP A 538 19.49 -4.21 25.69
N ALA A 539 19.30 -2.92 25.40
CA ALA A 539 18.09 -2.42 24.74
C ALA A 539 17.94 -2.96 23.32
N ARG A 540 19.02 -2.96 22.52
CA ARG A 540 19.03 -3.53 21.16
C ARG A 540 18.67 -5.01 21.16
N SER A 541 19.13 -5.76 22.15
CA SER A 541 18.77 -7.17 22.31
C SER A 541 17.27 -7.36 22.54
N LEU A 542 16.62 -6.52 23.36
CA LEU A 542 15.18 -6.57 23.59
C LEU A 542 14.40 -6.15 22.33
N LEU A 543 14.82 -5.05 21.70
CA LEU A 543 14.21 -4.51 20.49
C LEU A 543 14.24 -5.51 19.32
N SER A 544 15.36 -6.20 19.13
CA SER A 544 15.50 -7.21 18.09
C SER A 544 14.48 -8.34 18.20
N GLU A 545 14.05 -8.71 19.41
CA GLU A 545 13.02 -9.74 19.61
C GLU A 545 11.62 -9.23 19.23
N VAL A 546 11.35 -7.94 19.39
CA VAL A 546 10.09 -7.30 18.98
C VAL A 546 10.02 -7.19 17.46
N TYR A 547 11.10 -6.75 16.81
CA TYR A 547 11.13 -6.54 15.36
C TYR A 547 11.18 -7.83 14.54
N SER A 548 11.73 -8.93 15.07
CA SER A 548 11.81 -10.21 14.34
C SER A 548 10.47 -10.98 14.31
N ARG A 549 9.51 -10.60 15.15
CA ARG A 549 8.24 -11.31 15.33
C ARG A 549 7.07 -10.63 14.64
N TYR A 550 6.16 -11.47 14.13
CA TYR A 550 4.88 -11.01 13.64
C TYR A 550 3.92 -10.73 14.78
N VAL A 551 3.83 -9.45 15.16
CA VAL A 551 2.89 -8.92 16.14
C VAL A 551 2.18 -7.73 15.50
N PRO A 552 1.10 -7.96 14.72
CA PRO A 552 0.51 -6.93 13.87
C PRO A 552 -0.21 -5.81 14.64
N ASN A 553 -0.73 -6.11 15.83
CA ASN A 553 -1.43 -5.14 16.68
C ASN A 553 -0.53 -4.71 17.84
N ARG A 554 0.70 -4.26 17.53
CA ARG A 554 1.60 -3.69 18.52
C ARG A 554 1.71 -2.17 18.40
N VAL A 555 2.02 -1.53 19.52
CA VAL A 555 2.68 -0.22 19.54
C VAL A 555 3.95 -0.34 20.36
N LEU A 556 5.01 0.32 19.89
CA LEU A 556 6.33 0.25 20.51
C LEU A 556 6.80 1.66 20.87
N ALA A 557 7.34 1.82 22.07
CA ALA A 557 8.03 3.01 22.49
C ALA A 557 9.31 2.64 23.23
N ALA A 558 10.37 3.42 23.04
CA ALA A 558 11.58 3.28 23.81
C ALA A 558 12.23 4.63 24.07
N ALA A 559 12.81 4.80 25.26
CA ALA A 559 13.62 5.97 25.57
C ALA A 559 14.50 5.71 26.82
N PRO A 560 15.62 6.43 26.98
CA PRO A 560 16.30 6.50 28.25
C PRO A 560 15.42 7.12 29.33
N GLU A 561 15.59 6.67 30.58
CA GLU A 561 14.87 7.22 31.73
C GLU A 561 15.23 8.71 31.95
N GLY A 562 14.22 9.55 32.20
CA GLY A 562 14.41 10.99 32.46
C GLY A 562 14.63 11.85 31.21
N THR A 563 14.31 11.33 30.03
CA THR A 563 14.27 12.10 28.78
C THR A 563 12.87 12.65 28.51
N GLU A 564 12.78 13.67 27.65
CA GLU A 564 11.49 14.24 27.21
C GLU A 564 10.55 13.16 26.66
N ALA A 565 11.07 12.21 25.87
CA ALA A 565 10.28 11.10 25.36
C ALA A 565 9.72 10.21 26.48
N SER A 566 10.50 9.94 27.52
CA SER A 566 10.04 9.14 28.68
C SER A 566 8.95 9.84 29.50
N ASP A 567 8.84 11.16 29.39
CA ASP A 567 7.82 11.97 30.07
C ASP A 567 6.58 12.24 29.20
N GLU A 568 6.75 12.51 27.90
CA GLU A 568 5.66 12.87 26.98
C GLU A 568 4.86 11.66 26.48
N VAL A 569 5.54 10.53 26.24
CA VAL A 569 4.89 9.32 25.73
C VAL A 569 4.31 8.54 26.91
N ALA A 570 2.98 8.49 27.00
CA ALA A 570 2.26 7.85 28.12
C ALA A 570 2.65 6.37 28.31
N LEU A 571 3.00 5.70 27.21
CA LEU A 571 3.50 4.32 27.23
C LEU A 571 4.87 4.18 27.93
N LEU A 572 5.66 5.24 28.04
CA LEU A 572 6.96 5.23 28.73
C LEU A 572 6.88 5.78 30.15
N THR A 573 5.93 6.66 30.43
CA THR A 573 5.84 7.37 31.72
C THR A 573 5.75 6.42 32.92
N ARG A 574 6.46 6.75 34.00
CA ARG A 574 6.45 6.03 35.31
C ARG A 574 6.90 4.57 35.23
N ARG A 575 7.78 4.24 34.28
CA ARG A 575 8.41 2.92 34.16
C ARG A 575 9.92 3.07 34.40
N PRO A 576 10.45 2.59 35.55
CA PRO A 576 11.88 2.70 35.85
C PRO A 576 12.71 1.57 35.23
N GLN A 577 14.02 1.75 35.07
CA GLN A 577 14.90 0.62 34.77
C GLN A 577 14.99 -0.35 35.96
N VAL A 578 15.03 -1.65 35.69
CA VAL A 578 15.28 -2.69 36.70
C VAL A 578 16.78 -2.92 36.80
N GLN A 579 17.34 -2.68 37.98
CA GLN A 579 18.78 -2.86 38.27
C GLN A 579 19.71 -2.10 37.29
N GLY A 580 19.25 -0.96 36.76
CA GLY A 580 20.02 -0.13 35.81
C GLY A 580 20.21 -0.76 34.43
N ARG A 581 19.42 -1.77 34.06
CA ARG A 581 19.43 -2.40 32.73
C ARG A 581 18.25 -1.93 31.89
N ALA A 582 18.39 -2.02 30.57
CA ALA A 582 17.26 -1.87 29.67
C ALA A 582 16.13 -2.81 30.10
N THR A 583 14.91 -2.28 30.20
CA THR A 583 13.77 -2.99 30.78
C THR A 583 12.58 -2.91 29.85
N ALA A 584 12.05 -4.07 29.46
CA ALA A 584 10.83 -4.16 28.67
C ALA A 584 9.59 -4.33 29.57
N TYR A 585 8.52 -3.65 29.18
CA TYR A 585 7.19 -3.70 29.76
C TYR A 585 6.21 -4.10 28.67
N VAL A 586 5.61 -5.27 28.80
CA VAL A 586 4.56 -5.76 27.89
C VAL A 586 3.22 -5.54 28.56
N CYS A 587 2.38 -4.68 27.98
CA CYS A 587 1.13 -4.23 28.58
C CYS A 587 -0.07 -4.47 27.65
N HIS A 588 -1.24 -4.68 28.27
CA HIS A 588 -2.54 -4.66 27.62
C HIS A 588 -3.43 -3.67 28.36
N ARG A 589 -3.98 -2.68 27.65
CA ARG A 589 -4.81 -1.61 28.24
C ARG A 589 -4.14 -0.96 29.44
N TYR A 590 -2.85 -0.62 29.31
CA TYR A 590 -2.04 -0.01 30.37
C TYR A 590 -1.81 -0.89 31.61
N VAL A 591 -2.17 -2.18 31.57
CA VAL A 591 -1.84 -3.17 32.61
C VAL A 591 -0.68 -4.03 32.12
N CYS A 592 0.46 -3.94 32.80
CA CYS A 592 1.70 -4.60 32.38
C CYS A 592 1.92 -5.94 33.08
N GLN A 593 2.54 -6.87 32.35
CA GLN A 593 3.19 -8.04 32.91
C GLN A 593 4.41 -7.62 33.77
N PRO A 594 5.00 -8.51 34.59
CA PRO A 594 6.23 -8.20 35.32
C PRO A 594 7.33 -7.73 34.36
N PRO A 595 8.09 -6.65 34.67
CA PRO A 595 9.12 -6.14 33.78
C PRO A 595 10.26 -7.16 33.60
N VAL A 596 10.84 -7.18 32.39
CA VAL A 596 11.92 -8.10 32.02
C VAL A 596 13.14 -7.36 31.50
N THR A 597 14.33 -7.91 31.74
CA THR A 597 15.62 -7.33 31.30
C THR A 597 16.43 -8.28 30.40
N HIS A 598 15.89 -9.47 30.12
CA HIS A 598 16.50 -10.47 29.26
C HIS A 598 15.58 -10.78 28.08
N SER A 599 16.19 -10.95 26.90
CA SER A 599 15.47 -11.26 25.66
C SER A 599 14.60 -12.51 25.81
N GLN A 600 15.12 -13.58 26.40
CA GLN A 600 14.37 -14.82 26.57
C GLN A 600 13.05 -14.63 27.35
N ASP A 601 13.08 -13.84 28.42
CA ASP A 601 11.88 -13.56 29.21
C ASP A 601 10.88 -12.72 28.41
N LEU A 602 11.37 -11.76 27.60
CA LEU A 602 10.52 -10.96 26.70
C LEU A 602 9.86 -11.84 25.63
N ILE A 603 10.60 -12.78 25.04
CA ILE A 603 10.05 -13.74 24.06
C ILE A 603 8.86 -14.48 24.65
N GLU A 604 9.00 -15.03 25.85
CA GLU A 604 7.92 -15.76 26.51
C GLU A 604 6.70 -14.86 26.80
N GLN A 605 6.90 -13.58 27.13
CA GLN A 605 5.80 -12.65 27.33
C GLN A 605 5.08 -12.30 26.03
N LEU A 606 5.83 -12.09 24.95
CA LEU A 606 5.27 -11.81 23.62
C LEU A 606 4.49 -13.02 23.07
N GLU A 607 5.01 -14.25 23.26
CA GLU A 607 4.31 -15.47 22.87
C GLU A 607 3.01 -15.65 23.65
N ARG A 608 3.05 -15.48 24.97
CA ARG A 608 1.84 -15.57 25.82
C ARG A 608 0.81 -14.49 25.53
N ALA A 609 1.25 -13.30 25.16
CA ALA A 609 0.38 -12.18 24.83
C ALA A 609 -0.28 -12.30 23.44
N THR A 610 0.22 -13.22 22.61
CA THR A 610 -0.20 -13.37 21.22
C THR A 610 -0.65 -14.80 20.86
N ALA A 611 -0.84 -15.63 21.89
CA ALA A 611 -1.43 -16.96 21.86
C ALA A 611 -2.84 -16.90 22.43
#